data_AF-A0AA96RHI8-F1
#
_entry.id   AF-A0AA96RHI8-F1
#
_cell.length_a   1.000
_cell.length_b   1.000
_cell.length_c   1.000
_cell.angle_alpha   90.00
_cell.angle_beta   90.00
_cell.angle_gamma   90.00
#
_symmetry.space_group_name_H-M   'P 1'
#
loop_
_entity.id
_entity.type
_entity.pdbx_description
1 polymer ?
#
loop_
_entity_poly.entity_id
_entity_poly.type
_entity_poly.pdbx_seq_one_letter_code
_entity_poly.pdbx_strand_id
1 'polypeptide(L)'
;MRESTTKGLFWKWGMAMYRFRWIVLVVGILLMLSFAVFAQKTPGMLKDNGFTPKGSESDTGLIQMHDELGVSRTQLNLVYRGKTV
;
A
#
# COMPACT_ATOMS: atom_id res chain seq x y z
N MET A 1 -24.58 -33.43 35.12
CA MET A 1 -24.21 -32.36 34.17
C MET A 1 -23.76 -33.06 32.88
N ARG A 2 -24.64 -33.17 31.88
CA ARG A 2 -24.35 -33.87 30.63
C ARG A 2 -23.68 -32.88 29.69
N GLU A 3 -22.37 -32.98 29.53
CA GLU A 3 -21.66 -32.27 28.46
C GLU A 3 -22.11 -32.84 27.11
N SER A 4 -23.22 -32.34 26.59
CA SER A 4 -23.49 -32.45 25.15
C SER A 4 -22.58 -31.46 24.44
N THR A 5 -21.26 -31.71 24.47
CA THR A 5 -20.32 -31.03 23.59
C THR A 5 -20.53 -31.64 22.21
N THR A 6 -21.59 -31.20 21.53
CA THR A 6 -21.70 -31.36 20.09
C THR A 6 -20.43 -30.75 19.52
N LYS A 7 -19.57 -31.61 18.93
CA LYS A 7 -18.28 -31.24 18.34
C LYS A 7 -18.53 -30.28 17.18
N GLY A 8 -18.67 -29.00 17.51
CA GLY A 8 -18.99 -27.92 16.59
C GLY A 8 -17.88 -27.71 15.57
N LEU A 9 -18.19 -26.91 14.56
CA LEU A 9 -17.25 -26.56 13.47
C LEU A 9 -15.91 -26.03 14.01
N PHE A 10 -15.93 -25.18 15.03
CA PHE A 10 -14.73 -24.66 15.68
C PHE A 10 -13.88 -25.73 16.33
N TRP A 11 -14.48 -26.76 16.95
CA TRP A 11 -13.74 -27.85 17.58
C TRP A 11 -13.02 -28.72 16.53
N LYS A 12 -13.70 -29.00 15.41
CA LYS A 12 -13.09 -29.72 14.28
C LYS A 12 -11.98 -28.91 13.62
N TRP A 13 -12.18 -27.60 13.49
CA TRP A 13 -11.19 -26.68 12.91
C TRP A 13 -9.94 -26.55 13.79
N GLY A 14 -10.12 -26.42 15.11
CA GLY A 14 -9.00 -26.39 16.07
C GLY A 14 -8.16 -27.67 16.04
N MET A 15 -8.80 -28.84 15.96
CA MET A 15 -8.07 -30.10 15.78
C MET A 15 -7.34 -30.19 14.44
N ALA A 16 -7.96 -29.73 13.35
CA ALA A 16 -7.32 -29.71 12.04
C ALA A 16 -6.09 -28.77 12.04
N MET A 17 -6.22 -27.59 12.64
CA MET A 17 -5.10 -26.64 12.82
C MET A 17 -3.97 -27.25 13.66
N TYR A 18 -4.29 -27.97 14.73
CA TYR A 18 -3.27 -28.63 15.55
C TYR A 18 -2.59 -29.80 14.84
N ARG A 19 -3.36 -30.59 14.07
CA ARG A 19 -2.87 -31.71 13.24
C ARG A 19 -1.91 -31.22 12.17
N PHE A 20 -2.22 -30.10 11.51
CA PHE A 20 -1.45 -29.53 10.39
C PHE A 20 -0.63 -28.30 10.80
N ARG A 21 -0.31 -28.13 12.09
CA ARG A 21 0.33 -26.93 12.66
C ARG A 21 1.59 -26.49 11.91
N TRP A 22 2.41 -27.42 11.46
CA TRP A 22 3.64 -27.12 10.71
C TRP A 22 3.34 -26.60 9.30
N ILE A 23 2.34 -27.15 8.62
CA ILE A 23 1.92 -26.68 7.30
C ILE A 23 1.34 -25.27 7.42
N VAL A 24 0.46 -25.05 8.40
CA VAL A 24 -0.16 -23.74 8.67
C VAL A 24 0.92 -22.69 8.96
N LEU A 25 1.92 -23.05 9.76
CA LEU A 25 3.04 -22.17 10.08
C LEU A 25 3.87 -21.85 8.84
N VAL A 26 4.24 -22.86 8.04
CA VAL A 26 5.02 -22.66 6.80
C VAL A 26 4.25 -21.79 5.81
N VAL A 27 2.96 -22.05 5.60
CA VAL A 27 2.11 -21.25 4.73
C VAL A 27 2.01 -19.81 5.25
N GLY A 28 1.82 -19.62 6.55
CA GLY A 28 1.78 -18.29 7.17
C GLY A 28 3.08 -17.50 6.99
N ILE A 29 4.23 -18.15 7.19
CA ILE A 29 5.55 -17.52 6.98
C ILE A 29 5.74 -17.15 5.51
N LEU A 30 5.47 -18.07 4.59
CA LEU A 30 5.59 -17.81 3.15
C LEU A 30 4.70 -16.65 2.71
N LEU A 31 3.46 -16.60 3.22
CA LEU A 31 2.49 -15.56 2.93
C LEU A 31 2.92 -14.20 3.50
N MET A 32 3.49 -14.20 4.71
CA MET A 32 4.03 -12.98 5.31
C MET A 32 5.26 -12.44 4.56
N LEU A 33 6.18 -13.32 4.16
CA LEU A 33 7.36 -12.93 3.37
C LEU A 33 6.96 -12.36 1.99
N SER A 34 5.98 -12.99 1.33
CA SER A 34 5.48 -12.49 0.05
C SER A 34 4.79 -11.13 0.18
N PHE A 35 4.03 -10.89 1.26
CA PHE A 35 3.50 -9.56 1.54
C PHE A 35 4.58 -8.53 1.88
N ALA A 36 5.65 -8.90 2.57
CA ALA A 36 6.74 -7.98 2.87
C ALA A 36 7.41 -7.44 1.59
N VAL A 37 7.60 -8.30 0.57
CA VAL A 37 8.11 -7.89 -0.74
C VAL A 37 7.11 -7.00 -1.47
N PHE A 38 5.82 -7.33 -1.41
CA PHE A 38 4.77 -6.55 -2.07
C PHE A 38 4.57 -5.17 -1.41
N ALA A 39 4.73 -5.09 -0.09
CA ALA A 39 4.63 -3.86 0.70
C ALA A 39 5.65 -2.79 0.25
N GLN A 40 6.83 -3.19 -0.23
CA GLN A 40 7.80 -2.25 -0.79
C GLN A 40 7.32 -1.57 -2.08
N LYS A 41 6.41 -2.22 -2.83
CA LYS A 41 5.81 -1.65 -4.04
C LYS A 41 4.55 -0.82 -3.76
N THR A 42 3.95 -0.96 -2.58
CA THR A 42 2.76 -0.23 -2.16
C THR A 42 2.92 1.31 -2.16
N PRO A 43 4.04 1.90 -1.70
CA PRO A 43 4.25 3.35 -1.77
C PRO A 43 4.20 3.91 -3.21
N GLY A 44 4.64 3.12 -4.20
CA GLY A 44 4.58 3.52 -5.60
C GLY A 44 3.16 3.53 -6.18
N MET A 45 2.27 2.69 -5.66
CA MET A 45 0.85 2.62 -6.06
C MET A 45 -0.03 3.60 -5.29
N LEU A 46 0.36 4.02 -4.09
CA LEU A 46 -0.35 5.01 -3.29
C LEU A 46 -0.01 6.47 -3.66
N LYS A 47 0.88 6.69 -4.63
CA LYS A 47 1.30 8.05 -5.06
C LYS A 47 0.21 8.79 -5.84
N ASP A 48 -0.84 8.09 -6.28
CA ASP A 48 -2.02 8.70 -6.87
C ASP A 48 -2.92 9.19 -5.73
N ASN A 49 -2.50 10.32 -5.14
CA ASN A 49 -3.30 11.04 -4.18
C ASN A 49 -4.64 11.36 -4.86
N GLY A 50 -5.77 11.02 -4.25
CA GLY A 50 -7.13 11.29 -4.77
C GLY A 50 -7.49 12.77 -4.97
N PHE A 51 -6.51 13.66 -4.87
CA PHE A 51 -6.58 15.08 -5.19
C PHE A 51 -6.35 15.39 -6.68
N THR A 52 -5.67 14.51 -7.43
CA THR A 52 -5.51 14.63 -8.89
C THR A 52 -5.50 13.23 -9.51
N PRO A 53 -6.66 12.74 -10.01
CA PRO A 53 -6.71 11.48 -10.74
C PRO A 53 -5.83 11.60 -11.98
N LYS A 54 -4.86 10.69 -12.15
CA LYS A 54 -4.12 10.60 -13.42
C LYS A 54 -5.11 10.32 -14.55
N GLY A 55 -5.14 11.19 -15.55
CA GLY A 55 -6.10 11.15 -16.66
C GLY A 55 -7.40 11.96 -16.45
N SER A 56 -7.50 12.77 -15.39
CA SER A 56 -8.51 13.82 -15.29
C SER A 56 -8.27 14.90 -16.35
N GLU A 57 -9.32 15.54 -16.88
CA GLU A 57 -9.19 16.66 -17.83
C GLU A 57 -8.28 17.78 -17.31
N SER A 58 -8.23 17.97 -15.98
CA SER A 58 -7.33 18.93 -15.34
C SER A 58 -5.84 18.54 -15.43
N ASP A 59 -5.52 17.24 -15.43
CA ASP A 59 -4.16 16.71 -15.60
C ASP A 59 -3.71 16.88 -17.06
N THR A 60 -4.61 16.59 -18.02
CA THR A 60 -4.37 16.81 -19.45
C THR A 60 -4.16 18.30 -19.78
N GLY A 61 -4.97 19.19 -19.21
CA GLY A 61 -4.80 20.64 -19.39
C GLY A 61 -3.49 21.18 -18.82
N LEU A 62 -3.03 20.65 -17.68
CA LEU A 62 -1.73 20.98 -17.08
C LEU A 62 -0.55 20.48 -17.93
N ILE A 63 -0.68 19.29 -18.53
CA ILE A 63 0.32 18.76 -19.47
C ILE A 63 0.38 19.64 -20.73
N GLN A 64 -0.77 20.02 -21.28
CA GLN A 64 -0.82 20.82 -22.51
C GLN A 64 -0.32 22.27 -22.29
N MET A 65 -0.64 22.89 -21.15
CA MET A 65 -0.03 24.17 -20.77
C MET A 65 1.50 24.06 -20.58
N HIS A 66 2.01 22.92 -20.10
CA HIS A 66 3.44 22.71 -19.99
C HIS A 66 4.11 22.61 -21.37
N ASP A 67 3.56 21.75 -22.24
CA ASP A 67 4.14 21.43 -23.54
C ASP A 67 4.02 22.59 -24.53
N GLU A 68 2.94 23.39 -24.46
CA GLU A 68 2.69 24.51 -25.39
C GLU A 68 3.12 25.88 -24.85
N LEU A 69 3.06 26.12 -23.52
CA LEU A 69 3.37 27.42 -22.92
C LEU A 69 4.70 27.44 -22.13
N GLY A 70 5.42 26.32 -22.07
CA GLY A 70 6.76 26.24 -21.45
C GLY A 70 6.77 26.45 -19.93
N VAL A 71 5.64 26.25 -19.25
CA VAL A 71 5.51 26.53 -17.81
C VAL A 71 6.28 25.48 -17.00
N SER A 72 7.37 25.87 -16.33
CA SER A 72 8.18 24.94 -15.52
C SER A 72 7.37 24.25 -14.41
N ARG A 73 7.45 22.91 -14.35
CA ARG A 73 6.84 22.08 -13.27
C ARG A 73 7.51 22.25 -11.90
N THR A 74 8.60 23.00 -11.82
CA THR A 74 9.38 23.13 -10.59
C THR A 74 9.83 24.57 -10.44
N GLN A 75 9.13 25.34 -9.60
CA GLN A 75 9.65 26.61 -9.12
C GLN A 75 10.40 26.36 -7.81
N LEU A 76 11.69 26.04 -7.90
CA LEU A 76 12.57 26.10 -6.74
C LEU A 76 13.01 27.56 -6.56
N ASN A 77 12.31 28.29 -5.68
CA ASN A 77 12.66 29.68 -5.39
C ASN A 77 13.68 29.71 -4.24
N LEU A 78 14.95 29.95 -4.57
CA LEU A 78 16.05 30.11 -3.63
C LEU A 78 16.26 31.60 -3.33
N VAL A 79 15.81 32.05 -2.17
CA VAL A 79 15.99 33.43 -1.70
C VAL A 79 17.24 33.52 -0.83
N TYR A 80 18.31 34.13 -1.35
CA TYR A 80 19.50 34.45 -0.57
C TYR A 80 19.41 35.86 0.03
N ARG A 81 19.64 35.99 1.33
CA ARG A 81 19.81 37.29 2.01
C ARG A 81 21.28 37.46 2.39
N GLY A 82 22.01 38.29 1.63
CA GLY A 82 23.34 38.74 2.03
C GLY A 82 23.24 39.73 3.19
N LYS A 83 24.05 39.56 4.24
CA LYS A 83 24.33 40.61 5.22
C LYS A 83 25.57 41.37 4.73
N THR A 84 25.40 42.61 4.32
CA THR A 84 26.49 43.58 4.22
C THR A 84 26.73 44.17 5.60
N VAL A 85 27.73 43.66 6.32
CA VAL A 85 28.52 44.38 7.33
C VAL A 85 29.92 43.80 7.34
#